data_AF-A0A3B8R7S7-F1
#
_entry.id   AF-A0A3B8R7S7-F1
#
_cell.length_a   1.000
_cell.length_b   1.000
_cell.length_c   1.000
_cell.angle_alpha   90.00
_cell.angle_beta   90.00
_cell.angle_gamma   90.00
#
_symmetry.space_group_name_H-M   'P 1'
#
loop_
_entity.id
_entity.type
_entity.pdbx_description
1 polymer ?
#
loop_
_entity_poly.entity_id
_entity_poly.type
_entity_poly.pdbx_seq_one_letter_code
_entity_poly.pdbx_strand_id
1 'polypeptide(L)'
;MALVAVGKTKQAGYPDGSPRALSVYPLRVVLKAVLSLLTLIGAPLVVADWPLHGADTFEQRQSPLTQIHPDNIQDLGLAWSFDTGTRRGLEASPIVIEGTLYTTGSWSKVYALDAVTGAQRWFFDPEVPKAWGANACCDVVNRGVAVLGDRLFVGTLDGRLIALDRHTGEVIWSVLTIDQSKPYTITGAPRLVGDQVVIGNGGAEYGVR
;
A
#
# COMPACT_ATOMS: atom_id res chain seq x y z
N MET A 1 -3.36 -2.85 8.64
CA MET A 1 -4.59 -2.62 7.87
C MET A 1 -4.28 -1.57 6.82
N ALA A 2 -4.22 -1.95 5.54
CA ALA A 2 -4.18 -0.96 4.46
C ALA A 2 -5.63 -0.53 4.18
N LEU A 3 -5.90 0.77 4.22
CA LEU A 3 -7.22 1.35 4.01
C LEU A 3 -7.16 2.18 2.73
N VAL A 4 -7.90 1.79 1.71
CA VAL A 4 -8.19 2.66 0.57
C VAL A 4 -9.63 3.14 0.71
N ALA A 5 -9.82 4.43 0.52
CA ALA A 5 -11.07 5.10 0.80
C ALA A 5 -11.63 5.69 -0.50
N VAL A 6 -12.95 5.53 -0.70
CA VAL A 6 -13.65 6.01 -1.90
C VAL A 6 -14.70 7.03 -1.46
N GLY A 7 -14.71 8.20 -2.10
CA GLY A 7 -15.74 9.22 -1.89
C GLY A 7 -17.06 8.76 -2.53
N LYS A 8 -18.16 8.81 -1.79
CA LYS A 8 -19.50 8.64 -2.37
C LYS A 8 -19.84 9.89 -3.19
N THR A 9 -20.14 9.74 -4.47
CA THR A 9 -20.74 10.82 -5.26
C THR A 9 -22.16 11.07 -4.75
N LYS A 10 -22.40 12.22 -4.09
CA LYS A 10 -23.75 12.70 -3.79
C LYS A 10 -24.52 12.91 -5.11
N GLN A 11 -25.68 12.26 -5.25
CA GLN A 11 -26.66 12.72 -6.23
C GLN A 11 -27.20 14.07 -5.76
N ALA A 12 -27.12 15.09 -6.61
CA ALA A 12 -27.69 16.39 -6.34
C ALA A 12 -29.22 16.27 -6.23
N GLY A 13 -29.77 16.53 -5.04
CA GLY A 13 -31.21 16.78 -4.88
C GLY A 13 -31.56 18.17 -5.41
N TYR A 14 -32.69 18.30 -6.10
CA TYR A 14 -33.21 19.60 -6.54
C TYR A 14 -33.65 20.46 -5.35
N PRO A 15 -33.54 21.81 -5.43
CA PRO A 15 -33.51 22.66 -4.25
C PRO A 15 -34.86 23.32 -3.87
N ASP A 16 -36.03 22.71 -4.09
CA ASP A 16 -37.30 23.43 -3.88
C ASP A 16 -38.41 22.73 -3.05
N GLY A 17 -38.16 21.56 -2.46
CA GLY A 17 -38.97 21.05 -1.34
C GLY A 17 -40.49 20.92 -1.56
N SER A 18 -40.98 20.86 -2.80
CA SER A 18 -42.41 20.77 -3.08
C SER A 18 -42.88 19.32 -3.30
N PRO A 19 -43.97 18.85 -2.65
CA PRO A 19 -44.53 17.54 -2.95
C PRO A 19 -45.47 17.64 -4.16
N ARG A 20 -45.38 16.69 -5.09
CA ARG A 20 -46.43 16.49 -6.10
C ARG A 20 -46.90 15.05 -6.16
N ALA A 21 -48.16 14.87 -5.78
CA ALA A 21 -48.99 13.80 -6.28
C ALA A 21 -49.33 14.08 -7.76
N LEU A 22 -49.12 13.08 -8.63
CA LEU A 22 -50.14 12.45 -9.47
C LEU A 22 -49.52 11.63 -10.62
N SER A 23 -50.25 10.57 -10.97
CA SER A 23 -50.19 9.75 -12.19
C SER A 23 -49.25 8.54 -12.18
N VAL A 24 -49.86 7.40 -11.86
CA VAL A 24 -49.27 6.06 -11.91
C VAL A 24 -49.43 5.53 -13.34
N TYR A 25 -48.35 5.53 -14.12
CA TYR A 25 -48.15 4.66 -15.28
C TYR A 25 -46.73 4.05 -15.20
N PRO A 26 -46.51 2.79 -15.60
CA PRO A 26 -45.42 1.98 -15.06
C PRO A 26 -44.05 2.41 -15.58
N LEU A 27 -43.35 3.17 -14.74
CA LEU A 27 -42.00 3.68 -14.90
C LEU A 27 -40.94 2.56 -14.72
N ARG A 28 -41.03 1.47 -15.49
CA ARG A 28 -40.06 0.34 -15.38
C ARG A 28 -39.12 0.15 -16.57
N VAL A 29 -39.17 0.99 -17.60
CA VAL A 29 -38.36 0.77 -18.82
C VAL A 29 -37.32 1.87 -19.10
N VAL A 30 -37.40 3.05 -18.48
CA VAL A 30 -36.49 4.17 -18.84
C VAL A 30 -35.27 4.33 -17.90
N LEU A 31 -35.28 3.71 -16.70
CA LEU A 31 -34.18 3.88 -15.73
C LEU A 31 -32.94 3.00 -16.00
N LYS A 32 -33.02 2.02 -16.91
CA LYS A 32 -31.85 1.20 -17.31
C LYS A 32 -30.96 1.85 -18.37
N ALA A 33 -31.43 2.88 -19.06
CA ALA A 33 -30.69 3.50 -20.15
C ALA A 33 -29.69 4.59 -19.69
N VAL A 34 -29.92 5.24 -18.54
CA VAL A 34 -29.02 6.31 -18.06
C VAL A 34 -27.82 5.74 -17.28
N LEU A 35 -27.97 4.57 -16.64
CA LEU A 35 -26.85 3.87 -16.01
C LEU A 35 -25.93 3.14 -17.02
N SER A 36 -26.32 3.06 -18.29
CA SER A 36 -25.59 2.34 -19.34
C SER A 36 -24.83 3.26 -20.30
N LEU A 37 -24.86 4.58 -20.09
CA LEU A 37 -24.16 5.55 -20.95
C LEU A 37 -22.84 6.08 -20.34
N LEU A 38 -22.61 5.87 -19.04
CA LEU A 38 -21.34 6.18 -18.37
C LEU A 38 -20.31 5.04 -18.45
N THR A 39 -20.70 3.87 -18.94
CA THR A 39 -19.79 2.76 -19.27
C THR A 39 -19.28 2.80 -20.71
N LEU A 40 -19.64 3.80 -21.52
CA LEU A 40 -19.21 3.92 -22.92
C LEU A 40 -17.88 4.67 -23.10
N ILE A 41 -17.25 5.13 -22.02
CA ILE A 41 -15.87 5.58 -22.02
C ILE A 41 -15.21 4.82 -20.87
N GLY A 42 -14.74 3.61 -21.15
CA GLY A 42 -13.87 2.85 -20.25
C GLY A 42 -12.51 3.52 -20.09
N ALA A 43 -12.50 4.78 -19.64
CA ALA A 43 -11.28 5.39 -19.13
C ALA A 43 -10.88 4.56 -17.91
N PRO A 44 -9.72 3.89 -17.94
CA PRO A 44 -9.27 3.17 -16.77
C PRO A 44 -9.22 4.16 -15.60
N LEU A 45 -9.67 3.73 -14.42
CA LEU A 45 -9.35 4.43 -13.19
C LEU A 45 -7.82 4.51 -13.10
N VAL A 46 -7.25 5.66 -13.46
CA VAL A 46 -5.81 5.90 -13.31
C VAL A 46 -5.59 6.12 -11.82
N VAL A 47 -5.10 5.08 -11.15
CA VAL A 47 -4.61 5.19 -9.79
C VAL A 47 -3.32 6.01 -9.86
N ALA A 48 -3.31 7.18 -9.21
CA ALA A 48 -2.10 7.98 -9.14
C ALA A 48 -1.04 7.25 -8.32
N ASP A 49 0.20 7.32 -8.77
CA ASP A 49 1.31 6.65 -8.13
C ASP A 49 1.73 7.34 -6.83
N TRP A 50 2.22 6.53 -5.89
CA TRP A 50 3.00 6.93 -4.73
C TRP A 50 4.28 6.08 -4.76
N PRO A 51 5.26 6.44 -5.60
CA PRO A 51 6.30 5.51 -6.03
C PRO A 51 7.41 5.32 -4.99
N LEU A 52 7.57 6.27 -4.07
CA LEU A 52 8.61 6.27 -3.05
C LEU A 52 7.97 6.24 -1.66
N HIS A 53 8.71 5.71 -0.68
CA HIS A 53 8.21 5.62 0.70
C HIS A 53 7.69 6.97 1.25
N GLY A 54 8.36 8.07 0.93
CA GLY A 54 7.98 9.44 1.31
C GLY A 54 7.23 10.24 0.24
N ALA A 55 6.61 9.58 -0.75
CA ALA A 55 6.04 10.14 -1.99
C ALA A 55 7.07 10.63 -3.00
N ASP A 56 7.98 11.50 -2.58
CA ASP A 56 9.01 12.13 -3.41
C ASP A 56 10.41 11.94 -2.81
N THR A 57 11.44 12.42 -3.53
CA THR A 57 12.84 12.35 -3.08
C THR A 57 13.16 13.26 -1.89
N PHE A 58 12.25 14.17 -1.54
CA PHE A 58 12.35 15.06 -0.39
C PHE A 58 11.62 14.50 0.84
N GLU A 59 10.96 13.33 0.71
CA GLU A 59 10.15 12.67 1.73
C GLU A 59 9.01 13.56 2.28
N GLN A 60 8.46 14.46 1.48
CA GLN A 60 7.46 15.44 1.95
C GLN A 60 6.12 14.81 2.31
N ARG A 61 5.82 13.62 1.77
CA ARG A 61 4.53 12.92 1.96
C ARG A 61 3.32 13.79 1.59
N GLN A 62 3.48 14.62 0.57
CA GLN A 62 2.40 15.45 0.04
C GLN A 62 1.88 14.84 -1.25
N SER A 63 0.57 14.61 -1.30
CA SER A 63 -0.12 14.21 -2.52
C SER A 63 -0.62 15.44 -3.26
N PRO A 64 -0.45 15.55 -4.59
CA PRO A 64 -1.07 16.61 -5.38
C PRO A 64 -2.58 16.36 -5.62
N LEU A 65 -3.11 15.20 -5.20
CA LEU A 65 -4.52 14.86 -5.41
C LEU A 65 -5.44 15.71 -4.53
N THR A 66 -6.50 16.24 -5.13
CA THR A 66 -7.47 17.12 -4.47
C THR A 66 -8.90 16.60 -4.53
N GLN A 67 -9.11 15.39 -5.09
CA GLN A 67 -10.45 14.80 -5.20
C GLN A 67 -11.13 14.70 -3.83
N ILE A 68 -10.37 14.36 -2.79
CA ILE A 68 -10.82 14.40 -1.39
C ILE A 68 -10.32 15.71 -0.79
N HIS A 69 -11.24 16.50 -0.22
CA HIS A 69 -10.98 17.81 0.37
C HIS A 69 -11.93 18.05 1.56
N PRO A 70 -11.70 19.08 2.40
CA PRO A 70 -12.46 19.27 3.63
C PRO A 70 -13.99 19.29 3.47
N ASP A 71 -14.49 19.76 2.32
CA ASP A 71 -15.94 19.86 2.07
C ASP A 71 -16.61 18.52 1.69
N ASN A 72 -15.83 17.48 1.36
CA ASN A 72 -16.35 16.17 0.96
C ASN A 72 -15.80 14.99 1.79
N ILE A 73 -14.93 15.24 2.76
CA ILE A 73 -14.31 14.19 3.58
C ILE A 73 -15.33 13.37 4.37
N GLN A 74 -16.48 13.95 4.72
CA GLN A 74 -17.58 13.25 5.39
C GLN A 74 -18.23 12.15 4.53
N ASP A 75 -18.06 12.22 3.20
CA ASP A 75 -18.64 11.25 2.26
C ASP A 75 -17.69 10.04 2.03
N LEU A 76 -16.56 10.02 2.73
CA LEU A 76 -15.55 8.98 2.63
C LEU A 76 -16.01 7.68 3.30
N GLY A 77 -15.76 6.55 2.65
CA GLY A 77 -16.00 5.22 3.20
C GLY A 77 -14.88 4.24 2.92
N LEU A 78 -14.85 3.15 3.68
CA LEU A 78 -14.00 1.98 3.41
C LEU A 78 -14.33 1.42 2.02
N ALA A 79 -13.33 1.39 1.12
CA ALA A 79 -13.49 0.76 -0.18
C ALA A 79 -13.22 -0.75 -0.11
N TRP A 80 -12.07 -1.11 0.47
CA TRP A 80 -11.66 -2.49 0.71
C TRP A 80 -10.68 -2.56 1.89
N SER A 81 -10.54 -3.76 2.46
CA SER A 81 -9.55 -4.07 3.48
C SER A 81 -8.82 -5.37 3.14
N PHE A 82 -7.58 -5.49 3.63
CA PHE A 82 -6.75 -6.69 3.47
C PHE A 82 -6.22 -7.13 4.85
N ASP A 83 -6.43 -8.40 5.18
CA ASP A 83 -5.92 -9.00 6.42
C ASP A 83 -4.52 -9.58 6.18
N THR A 84 -3.52 -9.01 6.87
CA THR A 84 -2.13 -9.45 6.83
C THR A 84 -1.84 -10.71 7.67
N GLY A 85 -2.84 -11.24 8.38
CA GLY A 85 -2.72 -12.46 9.19
C GLY A 85 -1.82 -12.33 10.43
N THR A 86 -1.50 -11.12 10.86
CA THR A 86 -0.63 -10.83 12.01
C THR A 86 -1.33 -9.93 13.02
N ARG A 87 -0.99 -10.11 14.30
CA ARG A 87 -1.39 -9.25 15.42
C ARG A 87 -0.24 -8.41 15.97
N ARG A 88 0.92 -8.43 15.31
CA ARG A 88 2.11 -7.64 15.65
C ARG A 88 2.06 -6.30 14.90
N GLY A 89 3.01 -5.41 15.18
CA GLY A 89 3.07 -4.08 14.58
C GLY A 89 3.13 -4.09 13.06
N LEU A 90 2.45 -3.10 12.47
CA LEU A 90 2.39 -2.81 11.04
C LEU A 90 2.80 -1.34 10.85
N GLU A 91 4.06 -1.11 10.47
CA GLU A 91 4.65 0.24 10.32
C GLU A 91 4.88 0.64 8.86
N ALA A 92 4.45 -0.21 7.92
CA ALA A 92 4.72 0.01 6.51
C ALA A 92 4.04 1.29 6.00
N SER A 93 4.80 2.11 5.26
CA SER A 93 4.21 3.06 4.30
C SER A 93 4.05 2.33 2.97
N PRO A 94 2.81 2.02 2.52
CA PRO A 94 2.61 1.40 1.21
C PRO A 94 3.09 2.31 0.09
N ILE A 95 3.56 1.72 -1.00
CA ILE A 95 3.83 2.42 -2.25
C ILE A 95 2.86 1.90 -3.32
N VAL A 96 2.51 2.75 -4.27
CA VAL A 96 1.61 2.40 -5.38
C VAL A 96 2.28 2.77 -6.69
N ILE A 97 2.40 1.79 -7.58
CA ILE A 97 3.01 1.96 -8.90
C ILE A 97 2.16 1.18 -9.91
N GLU A 98 1.68 1.86 -10.94
CA GLU A 98 0.95 1.24 -12.06
C GLU A 98 -0.24 0.38 -11.60
N GLY A 99 -1.00 0.89 -10.62
CA GLY A 99 -2.17 0.22 -10.05
C GLY A 99 -1.87 -0.96 -9.12
N THR A 100 -0.60 -1.23 -8.79
CA THR A 100 -0.22 -2.22 -7.79
C THR A 100 0.23 -1.53 -6.50
N LEU A 101 -0.39 -1.92 -5.38
CA LEU A 101 0.02 -1.51 -4.04
C LEU A 101 1.00 -2.53 -3.46
N TYR A 102 2.18 -2.08 -3.07
CA TYR A 102 3.18 -2.88 -2.37
C TYR A 102 3.26 -2.45 -0.92
N THR A 103 3.19 -3.41 0.00
CA THR A 103 3.28 -3.16 1.43
C THR A 103 3.96 -4.31 2.16
N THR A 104 4.33 -4.09 3.41
CA THR A 104 4.96 -5.11 4.25
C THR A 104 4.19 -5.35 5.53
N GLY A 105 4.29 -6.57 6.04
CA GLY A 105 3.80 -6.96 7.35
C GLY A 105 4.92 -7.25 8.33
N SER A 106 4.52 -7.79 9.48
CA SER A 106 5.45 -8.30 10.48
C SER A 106 6.32 -9.43 9.92
N TRP A 107 7.52 -9.61 10.47
CA TRP A 107 8.52 -10.57 9.98
C TRP A 107 9.00 -10.30 8.54
N SER A 108 8.94 -9.06 8.08
CA SER A 108 9.42 -8.61 6.76
C SER A 108 8.70 -9.26 5.58
N LYS A 109 7.50 -9.78 5.80
CA LYS A 109 6.62 -10.31 4.76
C LYS A 109 6.20 -9.19 3.79
N VAL A 110 6.14 -9.48 2.50
CA VAL A 110 5.77 -8.52 1.46
C VAL A 110 4.48 -8.96 0.77
N TYR A 111 3.60 -8.01 0.51
CA TYR A 111 2.35 -8.20 -0.20
C TYR A 111 2.30 -7.26 -1.41
N ALA A 112 1.95 -7.79 -2.58
CA ALA A 112 1.49 -7.00 -3.71
C ALA A 112 0.00 -7.20 -3.90
N LEU A 113 -0.73 -6.10 -3.91
CA LEU A 113 -2.18 -6.06 -4.01
C LEU A 113 -2.58 -5.24 -5.23
N ASP A 114 -3.67 -5.61 -5.88
CA ASP A 114 -4.37 -4.73 -6.79
C ASP A 114 -4.90 -3.50 -6.02
N ALA A 115 -4.50 -2.29 -6.39
CA ALA A 115 -4.80 -1.09 -5.62
C ALA A 115 -6.30 -0.71 -5.63
N VAL A 116 -7.04 -1.16 -6.64
CA VAL A 116 -8.48 -0.87 -6.79
C VAL A 116 -9.33 -1.85 -5.99
N THR A 117 -8.99 -3.14 -6.04
CA THR A 117 -9.82 -4.22 -5.48
C THR A 117 -9.30 -4.77 -4.14
N GLY A 118 -8.04 -4.53 -3.80
CA GLY A 118 -7.36 -5.15 -2.66
C GLY A 118 -7.00 -6.62 -2.86
N ALA A 119 -7.23 -7.18 -4.05
CA ALA A 119 -6.93 -8.57 -4.35
C ALA A 119 -5.41 -8.81 -4.32
N GLN A 120 -4.98 -9.85 -3.61
CA GLN A 120 -3.56 -10.21 -3.57
C GLN A 120 -3.10 -10.73 -4.92
N ARG A 121 -2.09 -10.07 -5.50
CA ARG A 121 -1.41 -10.49 -6.72
C ARG A 121 -0.35 -11.54 -6.42
N TRP A 122 0.49 -11.26 -5.43
CA TRP A 122 1.48 -12.20 -4.92
C TRP A 122 1.83 -11.89 -3.46
N PHE A 123 2.46 -12.86 -2.82
CA PHE A 123 2.93 -12.78 -1.44
C PHE A 123 4.33 -13.38 -1.34
N PHE A 124 5.20 -12.73 -0.56
CA PHE A 124 6.55 -13.20 -0.29
C PHE A 124 6.79 -13.26 1.22
N ASP A 125 7.15 -14.44 1.72
CA ASP A 125 7.67 -14.63 3.08
C ASP A 125 9.19 -14.85 3.00
N PRO A 126 10.01 -13.96 3.57
CA PRO A 126 11.45 -14.18 3.62
C PRO A 126 11.85 -15.30 4.58
N GLU A 127 10.92 -15.87 5.34
CA GLU A 127 11.14 -16.96 6.30
C GLU A 127 12.13 -16.58 7.42
N VAL A 128 12.02 -15.36 7.95
CA VAL A 128 12.84 -14.92 9.09
C VAL A 128 12.70 -15.91 10.25
N PRO A 129 13.80 -16.48 10.77
CA PRO A 129 13.76 -17.36 11.93
C PRO A 129 13.11 -16.68 13.13
N LYS A 130 12.09 -17.30 13.73
CA LYS A 130 11.34 -16.67 14.84
C LYS A 130 12.21 -16.36 16.05
N ALA A 131 13.25 -17.16 16.29
CA ALA A 131 14.25 -16.90 17.33
C ALA A 131 14.99 -15.55 17.13
N TRP A 132 15.13 -15.08 15.89
CA TRP A 132 15.75 -13.78 15.59
C TRP A 132 14.95 -12.60 16.16
N GLY A 133 13.67 -12.80 16.47
CA GLY A 133 12.85 -11.80 17.13
C GLY A 133 13.40 -11.36 18.49
N ALA A 134 14.24 -12.17 19.14
CA ALA A 134 14.93 -11.78 20.38
C ALA A 134 15.95 -10.64 20.19
N ASN A 135 16.42 -10.43 18.96
CA ASN A 135 17.35 -9.35 18.61
C ASN A 135 16.62 -8.05 18.21
N ALA A 136 15.29 -8.04 18.19
CA ALA A 136 14.48 -6.87 17.84
C ALA A 136 14.01 -6.15 19.12
N CYS A 137 14.54 -4.95 19.37
CA CYS A 137 14.19 -4.15 20.55
C CYS A 137 12.70 -3.78 20.63
N CYS A 138 12.08 -3.64 19.46
CA CYS A 138 10.97 -2.73 19.27
C CYS A 138 9.91 -3.36 18.37
N ASP A 139 9.62 -4.65 18.60
CA ASP A 139 8.71 -5.47 17.78
C ASP A 139 9.32 -5.93 16.42
N VAL A 140 8.68 -6.91 15.78
CA VAL A 140 9.11 -7.59 14.54
C VAL A 140 8.53 -6.89 13.30
N VAL A 141 8.67 -5.57 13.29
CA VAL A 141 8.05 -4.65 12.33
C VAL A 141 8.86 -4.49 11.05
N ASN A 142 8.23 -3.95 10.02
CA ASN A 142 8.88 -3.53 8.78
C ASN A 142 8.20 -2.28 8.22
N ARG A 143 8.99 -1.33 7.71
CA ARG A 143 8.51 -0.01 7.28
C ARG A 143 8.23 0.11 5.78
N GLY A 144 8.38 -0.97 5.02
CA GLY A 144 8.03 -1.01 3.61
C GLY A 144 9.20 -1.31 2.69
N VAL A 145 8.99 -0.99 1.41
CA VAL A 145 9.85 -1.41 0.30
C VAL A 145 10.33 -0.20 -0.51
N ALA A 146 11.23 -0.44 -1.46
CA ALA A 146 11.56 0.49 -2.55
C ALA A 146 11.44 -0.23 -3.90
N VAL A 147 11.18 0.50 -5.00
CA VAL A 147 11.06 -0.09 -6.35
C VAL A 147 11.92 0.68 -7.35
N LEU A 148 12.75 -0.03 -8.11
CA LEU A 148 13.55 0.52 -9.22
C LEU A 148 13.34 -0.35 -10.47
N GLY A 149 12.66 0.20 -11.48
CA GLY A 149 12.26 -0.57 -12.65
C GLY A 149 11.38 -1.75 -12.25
N ASP A 150 11.73 -2.95 -12.67
CA ASP A 150 10.99 -4.18 -12.34
C ASP A 150 11.44 -4.86 -11.04
N ARG A 151 12.26 -4.18 -10.23
CA ARG A 151 12.79 -4.74 -8.98
C ARG A 151 12.17 -4.06 -7.78
N LEU A 152 11.77 -4.86 -6.80
CA LEU A 152 11.32 -4.43 -5.49
C LEU A 152 12.33 -4.86 -4.43
N PHE A 153 12.70 -3.95 -3.54
CA PHE A 153 13.71 -4.17 -2.50
C PHE A 153 13.09 -4.14 -1.12
N VAL A 154 13.45 -5.11 -0.28
CA VAL A 154 13.02 -5.21 1.12
C VAL A 154 14.20 -5.54 2.03
N GLY A 155 14.28 -4.85 3.16
CA GLY A 155 15.18 -5.20 4.26
C GLY A 155 14.49 -6.17 5.22
N THR A 156 15.13 -7.28 5.57
CA THR A 156 14.55 -8.30 6.45
C THR A 156 15.04 -8.19 7.88
N LEU A 157 14.20 -8.61 8.84
CA LEU A 157 14.52 -8.52 10.26
C LEU A 157 15.82 -9.27 10.63
N ASP A 158 16.16 -10.33 9.91
CA ASP A 158 17.42 -11.09 10.06
C ASP A 158 18.62 -10.53 9.26
N GLY A 159 18.48 -9.30 8.74
CA GLY A 159 19.56 -8.51 8.19
C GLY A 159 19.90 -8.78 6.73
N ARG A 160 19.00 -9.40 5.96
CA ARG A 160 19.15 -9.51 4.52
C ARG A 160 18.59 -8.27 3.83
N LEU A 161 19.22 -7.87 2.73
CA LEU A 161 18.59 -7.05 1.70
C LEU A 161 18.22 -7.99 0.56
N ILE A 162 16.96 -7.96 0.14
CA ILE A 162 16.43 -8.87 -0.88
C ILE A 162 15.86 -8.03 -2.02
N ALA A 163 16.19 -8.42 -3.25
CA ALA A 163 15.51 -7.93 -4.45
C ALA A 163 14.56 -9.01 -4.97
N LEU A 164 13.33 -8.60 -5.21
CA LEU A 164 12.27 -9.40 -5.83
C LEU A 164 11.96 -8.83 -7.21
N ASP A 165 11.53 -9.69 -8.12
CA ASP A 165 10.77 -9.27 -9.29
C ASP A 165 9.43 -8.70 -8.82
N ARG A 166 9.14 -7.44 -9.17
CA ARG A 166 7.97 -6.74 -8.62
C ARG A 166 6.64 -7.31 -9.11
N HIS A 167 6.63 -8.03 -10.23
CA HIS A 167 5.41 -8.55 -10.84
C HIS A 167 5.04 -9.94 -10.32
N THR A 168 6.04 -10.73 -9.95
CA THR A 168 5.88 -12.14 -9.54
C THR A 168 6.17 -12.38 -8.06
N GLY A 169 6.98 -11.52 -7.42
CA GLY A 169 7.50 -11.73 -6.07
C GLY A 169 8.66 -12.72 -6.00
N GLU A 170 9.17 -13.20 -7.14
CA GLU A 170 10.30 -14.13 -7.19
C GLU A 170 11.60 -13.45 -6.75
N VAL A 171 12.45 -14.17 -6.02
CA VAL A 171 13.74 -13.65 -5.56
C VAL A 171 14.70 -13.55 -6.74
N ILE A 172 15.18 -12.33 -7.01
CA ILE A 172 16.26 -12.08 -7.98
C ILE A 172 17.60 -12.29 -7.28
N TRP A 173 17.77 -11.70 -6.09
CA TRP A 173 18.95 -11.90 -5.25
C TRP A 173 18.65 -11.60 -3.79
N SER A 174 19.53 -12.11 -2.91
CA SER A 174 19.51 -11.88 -1.47
C SER A 174 20.94 -11.75 -0.96
N VAL A 175 21.22 -10.71 -0.18
CA VAL A 175 22.55 -10.45 0.40
C VAL A 175 22.41 -10.23 1.90
N LEU A 176 23.25 -10.89 2.70
CA LEU A 176 23.37 -10.62 4.12
C LEU A 176 24.21 -9.36 4.35
N THR A 177 23.66 -8.38 5.07
CA THR A 177 24.31 -7.06 5.24
C THR A 177 24.89 -6.85 6.65
N ILE A 178 24.76 -7.84 7.53
CA ILE A 178 25.12 -7.77 8.94
C ILE A 178 25.98 -8.96 9.36
N ASP A 179 26.69 -8.80 10.48
CA ASP A 179 27.28 -9.91 11.23
C ASP A 179 26.20 -10.57 12.11
N GLN A 180 25.78 -11.78 11.75
CA GLN A 180 24.74 -12.53 12.48
C GLN A 180 25.21 -13.11 13.82
N SER A 181 26.49 -12.97 14.19
CA SER A 181 26.90 -13.23 15.58
C SER A 181 26.44 -12.13 16.55
N LYS A 182 25.97 -11.01 16.00
CA LYS A 182 25.54 -9.82 16.75
C LYS A 182 24.04 -9.57 16.57
N PRO A 183 23.37 -8.94 17.56
CA PRO A 183 21.93 -8.66 17.53
C PRO A 183 21.57 -7.47 16.60
N TYR A 184 22.00 -7.51 15.34
CA TYR A 184 21.53 -6.59 14.32
C TYR A 184 20.16 -7.01 13.78
N THR A 185 19.36 -6.03 13.40
CA THR A 185 18.10 -6.22 12.67
C THR A 185 17.91 -5.15 11.60
N ILE A 186 17.03 -5.39 10.62
CA ILE A 186 16.56 -4.33 9.69
C ILE A 186 15.05 -4.22 9.79
N THR A 187 14.59 -3.01 10.14
CA THR A 187 13.16 -2.68 10.23
C THR A 187 12.77 -1.53 9.29
N GLY A 188 13.74 -0.73 8.84
CA GLY A 188 13.53 0.38 7.92
C GLY A 188 13.22 -0.07 6.49
N ALA A 189 12.59 0.83 5.72
CA ALA A 189 12.41 0.65 4.28
C ALA A 189 13.68 1.13 3.54
N PRO A 190 14.13 0.41 2.48
CA PRO A 190 15.24 0.88 1.65
C PRO A 190 14.93 2.21 0.95
N ARG A 191 15.98 2.87 0.46
CA ARG A 191 15.91 4.07 -0.38
C ARG A 191 16.72 3.93 -1.63
N LEU A 192 16.35 4.69 -2.66
CA LEU A 192 17.05 4.72 -3.94
C LEU A 192 17.84 6.02 -4.07
N VAL A 193 19.09 5.89 -4.48
CA VAL A 193 19.95 7.02 -4.86
C VAL A 193 20.60 6.66 -6.19
N GLY A 194 20.10 7.24 -7.27
CA GLY A 194 20.48 6.82 -8.62
C GLY A 194 20.08 5.36 -8.87
N ASP A 195 21.05 4.52 -9.24
CA ASP A 195 20.91 3.07 -9.44
C ASP A 195 21.20 2.24 -8.18
N GLN A 196 21.47 2.90 -7.05
CA GLN A 196 21.85 2.25 -5.80
C GLN A 196 20.67 2.11 -4.84
N VAL A 197 20.68 1.01 -4.10
CA VAL A 197 19.75 0.74 -3.00
C VAL A 197 20.48 0.94 -1.67
N VAL A 198 19.99 1.87 -0.86
CA VAL A 198 20.54 2.22 0.44
C VAL A 198 19.68 1.63 1.54
N ILE A 199 20.31 0.93 2.48
CA ILE A 199 19.65 0.37 3.66
C ILE A 199 20.59 0.46 4.88
N GLY A 200 20.01 0.76 6.04
CA GLY A 200 20.70 0.69 7.33
C GLY A 200 20.29 -0.55 8.13
N ASN A 201 20.65 -0.58 9.40
CA ASN A 201 20.24 -1.62 10.36
C ASN A 201 19.79 -0.98 11.69
N GLY A 202 19.52 -1.79 12.70
CA GLY A 202 19.23 -1.40 14.09
C GLY A 202 19.97 -2.33 15.05
N GLY A 203 19.94 -2.01 16.36
CA GLY A 203 20.59 -2.79 17.41
C GLY A 203 21.42 -1.97 18.41
N ALA A 204 21.36 -0.63 18.38
CA ALA A 204 22.14 0.22 19.29
C ALA A 204 21.85 -0.10 20.77
N GLU A 205 20.62 -0.54 21.07
CA GLU A 205 20.16 -1.00 22.38
C GLU A 205 20.94 -2.22 22.91
N TYR A 206 21.66 -2.92 22.01
CA TYR A 206 22.46 -4.11 22.31
C TYR A 206 23.96 -3.91 22.04
N GLY A 207 24.42 -2.66 21.87
CA GLY A 207 25.85 -2.33 21.79
C GLY A 207 26.57 -2.78 20.51
N VAL A 208 25.85 -2.93 19.40
CA VAL A 208 26.44 -3.33 18.11
C VAL A 208 26.85 -2.14 17.23
N ARG A 209 26.78 -0.91 17.74
CA ARG A 209 27.21 0.32 17.04
C ARG A 209 28.22 1.08 17.86
#